data_AF-A0A4Z0D4T3-F1
#
_entry.id   AF-A0A4Z0D4T3-F1
#
_cell.length_a   1.000
_cell.length_b   1.000
_cell.length_c   1.000
_cell.angle_alpha   90.00
_cell.angle_beta   90.00
_cell.angle_gamma   90.00
#
_symmetry.space_group_name_H-M   'P 1'
#
loop_
_entity.id
_entity.type
_entity.pdbx_description
1 polymer ?
#
loop_
_entity_poly.entity_id
_entity_poly.type
_entity_poly.pdbx_seq_one_letter_code
_entity_poly.pdbx_strand_id
1 'polypeptide(L)'
;MSINNKIFQPITIYTALMISFYLFINSPLFSKIVLVLIFISALFMAINTFKEKNSSQRVKNTLFELMYCVLVYITMKYGSRYIGNVYSSLLVVIEYLIYINIVNPKLMNRQIFTSIKK
;
A
#
# COMPACT_ATOMS: atom_id res chain seq x y z
N MET A 1 2.54 -1.20 27.69
CA MET A 1 2.94 -1.32 26.27
C MET A 1 1.67 -1.20 25.43
N SER A 2 1.27 0.03 25.07
CA SER A 2 0.07 0.20 24.22
C SER A 2 0.48 0.02 22.77
N ILE A 3 0.02 -1.06 22.16
CA ILE A 3 -0.01 -1.14 20.70
C ILE A 3 -0.89 0.02 20.25
N ASN A 4 -0.28 1.03 19.65
CA ASN A 4 -1.02 2.14 19.08
C ASN A 4 -1.76 1.58 17.85
N ASN A 5 -3.01 1.17 18.04
CA ASN A 5 -3.89 0.57 17.03
C ASN A 5 -4.15 1.48 15.80
N LYS A 6 -3.44 2.61 15.67
CA LYS A 6 -3.38 3.43 14.45
C LYS A 6 -2.58 2.78 13.30
N ILE A 7 -1.95 1.63 13.52
CA ILE A 7 -1.01 0.98 12.59
C ILE A 7 -1.63 -0.30 11.99
N PHE A 8 -2.87 -0.24 11.50
CA PHE A 8 -3.31 -1.16 10.46
C PHE A 8 -3.23 -0.36 9.16
N GLN A 9 -2.10 -0.46 8.47
CA GLN A 9 -1.84 0.29 7.25
C GLN A 9 -2.60 -0.37 6.10
N PRO A 10 -3.75 0.18 5.64
CA PRO A 10 -4.54 -0.48 4.61
C PRO A 10 -3.77 -0.54 3.28
N ILE A 11 -2.76 0.31 3.13
CA ILE A 11 -1.79 0.29 2.04
C ILE A 11 -0.94 -1.00 2.00
N THR A 12 -0.57 -1.57 3.16
CA THR A 12 0.11 -2.87 3.23
C THR A 12 -0.78 -3.98 2.70
N ILE A 13 -2.06 -3.95 3.08
CA ILE A 13 -3.06 -4.93 2.64
C ILE A 13 -3.31 -4.78 1.14
N TYR A 14 -3.44 -3.54 0.66
CA TYR A 14 -3.53 -3.23 -0.76
C TYR A 14 -2.36 -3.85 -1.53
N THR A 15 -1.12 -3.64 -1.08
CA THR A 15 0.08 -4.20 -1.72
C THR A 15 0.05 -5.73 -1.76
N ALA A 16 -0.26 -6.38 -0.63
CA ALA A 16 -0.33 -7.83 -0.55
C ALA A 16 -1.42 -8.42 -1.46
N LEU A 17 -2.59 -7.77 -1.51
CA LEU A 17 -3.69 -8.19 -2.36
C LEU A 17 -3.38 -7.96 -3.84
N MET A 18 -2.68 -6.88 -4.20
CA MET A 18 -2.22 -6.62 -5.57
C MET A 18 -1.25 -7.71 -6.04
N ILE A 19 -0.28 -8.09 -5.20
CA ILE A 19 0.62 -9.23 -5.50
C ILE A 19 -0.20 -10.52 -5.69
N SER A 20 -1.10 -10.81 -4.74
CA SER A 20 -1.94 -12.01 -4.77
C SER A 20 -2.81 -12.08 -6.02
N PHE A 21 -3.38 -10.95 -6.44
CA PHE A 21 -4.25 -10.86 -7.61
C PHE A 21 -3.54 -11.35 -8.88
N TYR A 22 -2.29 -10.93 -9.10
CA TYR A 22 -1.54 -11.31 -10.29
C TYR A 22 -0.94 -12.71 -10.19
N LEU A 23 -0.50 -13.15 -9.00
CA LEU A 23 0.01 -14.53 -8.83
C LEU A 23 -1.06 -15.58 -9.09
N PHE A 24 -2.32 -15.30 -8.72
CA PHE A 24 -3.44 -16.23 -8.85
C PHE A 24 -4.49 -15.78 -9.86
N ILE A 25 -4.09 -15.01 -10.89
CA ILE A 25 -5.00 -14.45 -11.89
C ILE A 25 -5.77 -15.52 -12.68
N ASN A 26 -5.26 -16.75 -12.72
CA ASN A 26 -5.88 -17.89 -13.39
C ASN A 26 -7.07 -18.49 -12.62
N SER A 27 -7.30 -18.08 -11.35
CA SER A 27 -8.43 -18.54 -10.54
C SER A 27 -9.53 -17.48 -10.49
N PRO A 28 -10.60 -17.58 -11.31
CA PRO A 28 -11.56 -16.50 -11.51
C PRO A 28 -12.34 -16.14 -10.23
N LEU A 29 -12.66 -17.12 -9.38
CA LEU A 29 -13.33 -16.88 -8.11
C LEU A 29 -12.40 -16.12 -7.14
N PHE A 30 -11.16 -16.57 -7.03
CA PHE A 30 -10.15 -15.93 -6.19
C PHE A 30 -9.88 -14.49 -6.64
N SER A 31 -9.67 -14.27 -7.94
CA SER A 31 -9.42 -12.93 -8.48
C SER A 31 -10.57 -11.95 -8.21
N LYS A 32 -11.82 -12.40 -8.30
CA LYS A 32 -13.00 -11.57 -7.96
C LYS A 32 -13.02 -11.20 -6.49
N ILE A 33 -12.79 -12.17 -5.59
CA ILE A 33 -12.73 -11.93 -4.15
C ILE A 33 -11.61 -10.94 -3.82
N VAL A 34 -10.42 -11.15 -4.38
CA VAL A 34 -9.28 -10.26 -4.16
C VAL A 34 -9.55 -8.86 -4.70
N LEU A 35 -10.20 -8.71 -5.85
CA LEU A 35 -10.57 -7.40 -6.38
C LEU A 35 -11.49 -6.62 -5.42
N VAL A 36 -12.47 -7.31 -4.83
CA VAL A 36 -13.35 -6.71 -3.80
C VAL A 36 -12.54 -6.29 -2.57
N LEU A 37 -11.60 -7.13 -2.12
CA LEU A 37 -10.73 -6.79 -0.99
C LEU A 37 -9.79 -5.62 -1.30
N ILE A 38 -9.26 -5.52 -2.53
CA ILE A 38 -8.45 -4.38 -3.00
C ILE A 38 -9.28 -3.10 -2.88
N PHE A 39 -10.51 -3.13 -3.38
CA PHE A 39 -11.43 -1.99 -3.29
C PHE A 39 -11.72 -1.58 -1.83
N ILE A 40 -11.99 -2.56 -0.95
CA ILE A 40 -12.20 -2.30 0.48
C ILE A 40 -10.94 -1.69 1.11
N SER A 41 -9.74 -2.18 0.79
CA SER A 41 -8.49 -1.63 1.31
C SER A 41 -8.29 -0.17 0.87
N ALA A 42 -8.66 0.18 -0.36
CA ALA A 42 -8.63 1.55 -0.87
C ALA A 42 -9.63 2.46 -0.13
N LEU A 43 -10.85 1.96 0.16
CA LEU A 43 -11.82 2.70 0.98
C LEU A 43 -11.27 3.00 2.38
N PHE A 44 -10.63 2.01 3.02
CA PHE A 44 -10.01 2.23 4.33
C PHE A 44 -8.86 3.23 4.28
N MET A 45 -8.05 3.25 3.21
CA MET A 45 -7.05 4.30 3.00
C MET A 45 -7.71 5.68 2.93
N ALA A 46 -8.73 5.85 2.08
CA ALA A 46 -9.45 7.11 1.94
C ALA A 46 -10.08 7.60 3.25
N ILE A 47 -10.69 6.70 4.02
CA ILE A 47 -11.26 7.01 5.34
C ILE A 47 -10.16 7.44 6.31
N ASN A 48 -9.01 6.76 6.31
CA ASN A 48 -7.87 7.13 7.15
C ASN A 48 -7.34 8.52 6.81
N THR A 49 -7.27 8.87 5.53
CA THR A 49 -6.87 10.23 5.15
C THR A 49 -7.93 11.26 5.51
N PHE A 50 -9.23 10.95 5.37
CA PHE A 50 -10.31 11.87 5.71
C PHE A 50 -10.33 12.25 7.20
N LYS A 51 -9.96 11.31 8.09
CA LYS A 51 -9.83 11.53 9.53
C LYS A 51 -8.65 12.42 9.94
N GLU A 52 -7.74 12.72 9.02
CA GLU A 52 -6.62 13.63 9.27
C GLU A 52 -7.14 15.06 9.50
N LYS A 53 -6.91 15.60 10.70
CA LYS A 53 -7.45 16.92 11.11
C LYS A 53 -6.76 18.09 10.41
N ASN A 54 -5.49 17.94 10.04
CA ASN A 54 -4.72 18.98 9.37
C ASN A 54 -4.95 18.89 7.85
N SER A 55 -5.55 19.91 7.26
CA SER A 55 -5.89 19.95 5.83
C SER A 55 -4.67 19.87 4.91
N SER A 56 -3.56 20.53 5.28
CA SER A 56 -2.30 20.50 4.51
C SER A 56 -1.67 19.11 4.55
N GLN A 57 -1.67 18.46 5.72
CA GLN A 57 -1.15 17.10 5.86
C GLN A 57 -2.07 16.08 5.17
N ARG A 58 -3.39 16.30 5.20
CA ARG A 58 -4.38 15.45 4.53
C ARG A 58 -4.11 15.35 3.03
N VAL A 59 -3.95 16.49 2.35
CA VAL A 59 -3.69 16.52 0.90
C VAL A 59 -2.37 15.83 0.55
N LYS A 60 -1.30 16.11 1.32
CA LYS A 60 0.00 15.46 1.13
C LYS A 60 -0.11 13.94 1.29
N ASN A 61 -0.76 13.49 2.35
CA ASN A 61 -0.93 12.06 2.63
C ASN A 61 -1.75 11.37 1.54
N THR A 62 -2.86 11.98 1.08
CA THR A 62 -3.65 11.44 -0.03
C THR A 62 -2.82 11.31 -1.30
N LEU A 63 -2.02 12.33 -1.63
CA LEU A 63 -1.20 12.33 -2.84
C LEU A 63 -0.14 11.23 -2.80
N PHE A 64 0.55 11.06 -1.66
CA PHE A 64 1.55 9.99 -1.50
C PHE A 64 0.92 8.59 -1.52
N GLU A 65 -0.19 8.38 -0.83
CA GLU A 65 -0.91 7.10 -0.84
C GLU A 65 -1.42 6.76 -2.25
N LEU A 66 -1.99 7.73 -2.97
CA LEU A 66 -2.45 7.56 -4.34
C LEU A 66 -1.28 7.25 -5.30
N MET A 67 -0.19 8.02 -5.22
CA MET A 67 0.99 7.81 -6.05
C MET A 67 1.58 6.42 -5.84
N TYR A 68 1.64 5.95 -4.59
CA TYR A 68 2.07 4.60 -4.28
C TYR A 68 1.12 3.53 -4.86
N CYS A 69 -0.20 3.70 -4.73
CA CYS A 69 -1.17 2.76 -5.28
C CYS A 69 -1.05 2.64 -6.81
N VAL A 70 -0.85 3.77 -7.50
CA VAL A 70 -0.61 3.83 -8.94
C VAL A 70 0.70 3.16 -9.31
N LEU A 71 1.78 3.40 -8.56
CA LEU A 71 3.08 2.77 -8.79
C LEU A 71 2.96 1.25 -8.71
N VAL A 72 2.38 0.71 -7.63
CA VAL A 72 2.15 -0.74 -7.47
C VAL A 72 1.29 -1.30 -8.61
N TYR A 73 0.25 -0.59 -9.04
CA TYR A 73 -0.57 -1.02 -10.16
C TYR A 73 0.22 -1.10 -11.47
N ILE A 74 1.03 -0.07 -11.77
CA ILE A 74 1.87 -0.03 -12.97
C ILE A 74 2.92 -1.15 -12.92
N THR A 75 3.63 -1.30 -11.80
CA THR A 75 4.66 -2.33 -11.62
C THR A 75 4.06 -3.71 -11.77
N MET A 76 2.89 -3.99 -11.17
CA MET A 76 2.23 -5.28 -11.37
C MET A 76 1.73 -5.47 -12.80
N LYS A 77 1.04 -4.49 -13.39
CA LYS A 77 0.44 -4.63 -14.73
C LYS A 77 1.48 -4.80 -15.82
N TYR A 78 2.46 -3.92 -15.85
CA TYR A 78 3.48 -3.90 -16.90
C TYR A 78 4.63 -4.84 -16.56
N GLY A 79 5.08 -4.88 -15.31
CA GLY A 79 6.09 -5.85 -14.89
C GLY A 79 5.64 -7.27 -15.19
N SER A 80 4.40 -7.64 -14.83
CA SER A 80 3.91 -9.01 -15.05
C SER A 80 3.95 -9.39 -16.52
N ARG A 81 3.74 -8.42 -17.43
CA ARG A 81 3.82 -8.60 -18.87
C ARG A 81 5.25 -8.77 -19.38
N TYR A 82 6.23 -8.04 -18.84
CA TYR A 82 7.60 -7.98 -19.38
C TYR A 82 8.58 -8.93 -18.69
N ILE A 83 8.49 -9.07 -17.37
CA ILE A 83 9.42 -9.85 -16.54
C ILE A 83 8.72 -10.98 -15.76
N GLY A 84 7.40 -11.12 -15.90
CA GLY A 84 6.61 -12.17 -15.26
C GLY A 84 6.15 -11.83 -13.84
N ASN A 85 5.12 -12.55 -13.37
CA ASN A 85 4.40 -12.22 -12.13
C ASN A 85 5.29 -12.30 -10.88
N VAL A 86 6.19 -13.28 -10.82
CA VAL A 86 7.08 -13.50 -9.65
C VAL A 86 8.07 -12.34 -9.48
N TYR A 87 8.80 -11.99 -10.54
CA TYR A 87 9.79 -10.90 -10.49
C TYR A 87 9.13 -9.54 -10.26
N SER A 88 7.94 -9.34 -10.82
CA SER A 88 7.15 -8.12 -10.59
C SER A 88 6.68 -8.01 -9.15
N SER A 89 6.29 -9.13 -8.55
CA SER A 89 5.93 -9.19 -7.13
C SER A 89 7.11 -8.84 -6.24
N LEU A 90 8.32 -9.33 -6.55
CA LEU A 90 9.54 -8.97 -5.84
C LEU A 90 9.87 -7.47 -5.95
N LEU A 91 9.69 -6.88 -7.12
CA LEU A 91 9.85 -5.42 -7.29
C LEU A 91 8.86 -4.64 -6.44
N VAL A 92 7.59 -5.03 -6.40
CA VAL A 92 6.58 -4.39 -5.54
C VAL A 92 6.92 -4.52 -4.06
N VAL A 93 7.52 -5.63 -3.62
CA VAL A 93 8.03 -5.77 -2.25
C VAL A 93 9.14 -4.76 -1.98
N ILE A 94 10.06 -4.54 -2.91
CA ILE A 94 11.11 -3.52 -2.78
C ILE A 94 10.50 -2.11 -2.72
N GLU A 95 9.57 -1.78 -3.61
CA GLU A 95 8.84 -0.50 -3.61
C GLU A 95 8.11 -0.26 -2.28
N TYR A 96 7.47 -1.30 -1.73
CA TYR A 96 6.81 -1.27 -0.44
C TYR A 96 7.79 -0.99 0.71
N LEU A 97 8.95 -1.66 0.73
CA LEU A 97 9.98 -1.43 1.74
C LEU A 97 10.52 0.00 1.68
N ILE A 98 10.72 0.55 0.48
CA ILE A 98 11.12 1.94 0.28
C ILE A 98 10.03 2.88 0.81
N TYR A 99 8.77 2.62 0.47
CA TYR A 99 7.65 3.43 0.92
C TYR A 99 7.54 3.48 2.45
N ILE A 100 7.59 2.31 3.10
CA ILE A 100 7.46 2.21 4.56
C ILE A 100 8.63 2.85 5.30
N ASN A 101 9.87 2.65 4.83
CA ASN A 101 11.05 3.09 5.57
C ASN A 101 11.48 4.52 5.25
N ILE A 102 11.12 5.03 4.07
CA ILE A 102 11.58 6.36 3.61
C ILE A 102 10.40 7.31 3.49
N VAL A 103 9.42 7.01 2.64
CA VAL A 103 8.32 7.93 2.30
C VAL A 103 7.43 8.18 3.52
N ASN A 104 6.98 7.13 4.18
CA ASN A 104 6.03 7.25 5.28
C ASN A 104 6.60 8.02 6.51
N PRO A 105 7.83 7.73 7.01
CA PRO A 105 8.38 8.48 8.13
C PRO A 105 8.90 9.87 7.75
N LYS A 106 9.54 10.05 6.57
CA LYS A 106 10.14 11.35 6.20
C LYS A 106 9.15 12.35 5.61
N LEU A 107 8.14 11.88 4.87
CA LEU A 107 7.25 12.75 4.09
C LEU A 107 5.84 12.83 4.68
N MET A 108 5.36 11.76 5.31
CA MET A 108 4.02 11.72 5.92
C MET A 108 4.03 11.92 7.44
N ASN A 109 5.21 12.05 8.06
CA ASN A 109 5.40 12.13 9.52
C ASN A 109 4.70 11.00 10.29
N ARG A 110 4.50 9.85 9.64
CA ARG A 110 3.87 8.67 10.21
C ARG A 110 4.97 7.65 10.48
N GLN A 111 5.35 7.50 11.75
CA GLN A 111 6.31 6.48 12.17
C GLN A 111 5.59 5.14 12.35
N ILE A 112 6.06 4.10 11.64
CA ILE A 112 5.56 2.72 11.79
C ILE A 112 6.29 2.02 12.93
N PHE A 113 7.60 2.25 13.01
CA PHE A 113 8.42 1.87 14.15
C PHE A 113 8.74 3.16 14.90
N THR A 114 8.32 3.23 16.15
CA THR A 114 8.70 4.29 17.08
C THR A 114 10.18 4.57 16.94
N SER A 115 10.53 5.84 16.71
CA SER A 115 11.86 6.35 17.03
C SER A 115 12.28 5.77 18.38
N ILE A 116 13.32 4.93 18.38
CA ILE A 116 14.15 4.80 19.57
C ILE A 116 14.71 6.21 19.73
N LYS A 117 14.18 6.96 20.70
CA LYS A 117 14.81 8.19 21.18
C LYS A 117 16.23 7.79 21.59
N LYS A 118 17.22 8.30 20.89
CA LYS A 118 18.57 8.46 21.44
C LYS A 118 18.59 9.76 22.22
#